data_AF-A0A7N5P1R7-F1
#
_entry.id   AF-A0A7N5P1R7-F1
#
_cell.length_a   1.000
_cell.length_b   1.000
_cell.length_c   1.000
_cell.angle_alpha   90.00
_cell.angle_beta   90.00
_cell.angle_gamma   90.00
#
_symmetry.space_group_name_H-M   'P 1'
#
loop_
_entity.id
_entity.type
_entity.pdbx_description
1 polymer ?
#
loop_
_entity_poly.entity_id
_entity_poly.type
_entity_poly.pdbx_seq_one_letter_code
_entity_poly.pdbx_strand_id
1 'polypeptide(L)'
;MWGTWVAQSVKPLTLDLSSGPDLRVVSSSPALGSMPRLDLQFLQRFLQIQKVLFPSWSSQNALMFLTLLCVALLKQLVIYQVGLIPSQYYGVLGNKDLDGFKTLTFLAVVLIVLNSMLKSFDQFTCNLLYVSWRKDLTEHLHRFYFRGRVYYTLNVLRDDVDNPDQRISQDVERFCRQLSSMASKLIISKSVLVHTFPFVLPRFKHMQIRVNAEPAAFFSRHHLGAP
;
A
#
# COMPACT_ATOMS: atom_id res chain seq x y z
N MET A 1 24.94 -1.46 -20.79
CA MET A 1 23.95 -2.52 -20.52
C MET A 1 22.58 -1.90 -20.28
N TRP A 2 21.92 -1.42 -21.33
CA TRP A 2 20.49 -1.11 -21.35
C TRP A 2 20.02 -1.57 -22.74
N GLY A 3 19.52 -2.80 -22.82
CA GLY A 3 19.21 -3.51 -24.06
C GLY A 3 17.72 -3.72 -24.22
N THR A 4 17.16 -3.00 -25.19
CA THR A 4 16.19 -3.47 -26.20
C THR A 4 15.07 -4.42 -25.75
N TRP A 5 13.88 -3.87 -25.53
CA TRP A 5 12.61 -4.54 -25.91
C TRP A 5 11.61 -3.49 -26.42
N VAL A 6 11.96 -2.91 -27.57
CA VAL A 6 11.03 -2.29 -28.51
C VAL A 6 11.11 -3.15 -29.77
N ALA A 7 9.95 -3.45 -30.36
CA ALA A 7 9.72 -4.11 -31.65
C ALA A 7 9.58 -5.64 -31.65
N GLN A 8 8.34 -6.11 -31.54
CA GLN A 8 7.82 -7.27 -32.28
C GLN A 8 6.28 -7.15 -32.29
N SER A 9 5.63 -6.63 -33.33
CA SER A 9 5.48 -7.30 -34.61
C SER A 9 5.01 -6.30 -35.67
N VAL A 10 5.87 -5.98 -36.64
CA VAL A 10 5.45 -5.42 -37.92
C VAL A 10 5.79 -6.46 -38.96
N LYS A 11 4.78 -7.17 -39.48
CA LYS A 11 4.96 -8.02 -40.66
C LYS A 11 5.21 -7.09 -41.87
N PRO A 12 6.18 -7.40 -42.75
CA PRO A 12 6.44 -6.58 -43.93
C PRO A 12 5.26 -6.71 -44.90
N LEU A 13 4.65 -5.57 -45.25
CA LEU A 13 3.62 -5.48 -46.26
C LEU A 13 4.30 -5.60 -47.64
N THR A 14 4.19 -6.75 -48.28
CA THR A 14 4.50 -6.91 -49.71
C THR A 14 3.50 -6.06 -50.50
N LEU A 15 3.97 -4.94 -51.03
CA LEU A 15 3.22 -4.09 -51.95
C LEU A 15 3.14 -4.78 -53.31
N ASP A 16 2.02 -5.47 -53.55
CA ASP A 16 1.64 -5.91 -54.89
C ASP A 16 1.00 -4.72 -55.62
N LEU A 17 1.71 -4.17 -56.60
CA LEU A 17 1.26 -3.09 -57.47
C LEU A 17 0.35 -3.68 -58.54
N SER A 18 -0.94 -3.84 -58.25
CA SER A 18 -1.95 -4.05 -59.30
C SER A 18 -3.36 -3.63 -58.87
N SER A 19 -3.75 -2.45 -59.37
CA SER A 19 -5.06 -2.16 -60.00
C SER A 19 -6.36 -2.66 -59.34
N GLY A 20 -7.10 -1.75 -58.71
CA GLY A 20 -8.54 -1.89 -58.43
C GLY A 20 -9.07 -0.94 -57.34
N PRO A 21 -10.21 -0.25 -57.54
CA PRO A 21 -10.80 0.58 -56.49
C PRO A 21 -11.57 -0.31 -55.50
N ASP A 22 -11.74 0.17 -54.26
CA ASP A 22 -12.48 -0.46 -53.16
C ASP A 22 -11.83 -1.60 -52.39
N LEU A 23 -10.87 -1.24 -51.54
CA LEU A 23 -10.66 -1.92 -50.27
C LEU A 23 -10.71 -0.89 -49.14
N ARG A 24 -11.86 -0.80 -48.48
CA ARG A 24 -11.98 -0.18 -47.16
C ARG A 24 -11.02 -0.93 -46.22
N VAL A 25 -9.86 -0.36 -45.97
CA VAL A 25 -9.02 -0.72 -44.84
C VAL A 25 -9.85 -0.37 -43.60
N VAL A 26 -10.59 -1.36 -43.07
CA VAL A 26 -11.10 -1.28 -41.71
C VAL A 26 -9.87 -1.35 -40.82
N SER A 27 -9.29 -0.17 -40.56
CA SER A 27 -8.44 0.02 -39.40
C SER A 27 -9.34 -0.20 -38.19
N SER A 28 -9.39 -1.43 -37.70
CA SER A 28 -9.81 -1.72 -36.34
C SER A 28 -8.79 -1.06 -35.42
N SER A 29 -8.92 0.26 -35.25
CA SER A 29 -8.34 0.96 -34.11
C SER A 29 -8.75 0.15 -32.89
N PRO A 30 -7.80 -0.41 -32.10
CA PRO A 30 -8.17 -1.09 -30.87
C PRO A 30 -8.96 -0.06 -30.09
N ALA A 31 -10.24 -0.36 -29.82
CA ALA A 31 -11.11 0.49 -29.03
C ALA A 31 -10.28 0.95 -27.84
N LEU A 32 -10.03 2.26 -27.77
CA LEU A 32 -9.21 2.88 -26.74
C LEU A 32 -9.78 2.37 -25.42
N GLY A 33 -9.06 1.40 -24.83
CA GLY A 33 -9.61 0.54 -23.78
C GLY A 33 -10.20 1.43 -22.73
N SER A 34 -11.49 1.25 -22.46
CA SER A 34 -12.16 1.95 -21.37
C SER A 34 -11.30 1.77 -20.13
N MET A 35 -10.67 2.86 -19.71
CA MET A 35 -9.89 2.87 -18.47
C MET A 35 -10.79 2.25 -17.41
N PRO A 36 -10.36 1.18 -16.71
CA PRO A 36 -11.19 0.53 -15.72
C PRO A 36 -11.58 1.57 -14.67
N ARG A 37 -12.84 2.02 -14.72
CA ARG A 37 -13.37 2.97 -13.77
C ARG A 37 -13.51 2.24 -12.44
N LEU A 38 -13.13 2.92 -11.36
CA LEU A 38 -13.36 2.46 -10.00
C LEU A 38 -14.86 2.58 -9.70
N ASP A 39 -15.66 1.70 -10.29
CA ASP A 39 -17.11 1.68 -10.14
C ASP A 39 -17.51 1.04 -8.81
N LEU A 40 -18.65 1.43 -8.24
CA LEU A 40 -19.19 0.78 -7.03
C LEU A 40 -19.32 -0.75 -7.19
N GLN A 41 -19.56 -1.22 -8.43
CA GLN A 41 -19.61 -2.64 -8.75
C GLN A 41 -18.27 -3.34 -8.52
N PHE A 42 -17.14 -2.67 -8.80
CA PHE A 42 -15.81 -3.18 -8.47
C PHE A 42 -15.65 -3.33 -6.96
N LEU A 43 -16.06 -2.31 -6.18
CA LEU A 43 -15.97 -2.35 -4.73
C LEU A 43 -16.84 -3.47 -4.13
N GLN A 44 -18.04 -3.67 -4.65
CA GLN A 44 -18.93 -4.76 -4.21
C GLN A 44 -18.30 -6.14 -4.46
N ARG A 45 -17.73 -6.37 -5.65
CA ARG A 45 -17.01 -7.61 -5.98
C ARG A 45 -15.79 -7.81 -5.09
N PHE A 46 -15.02 -6.73 -4.85
CA PHE A 46 -13.88 -6.76 -3.94
C PHE A 46 -14.28 -7.11 -2.50
N LEU A 47 -15.38 -6.55 -2.00
CA LEU A 47 -15.91 -6.84 -0.67
C LEU A 47 -16.40 -8.30 -0.55
N GLN A 48 -16.97 -8.88 -1.61
CA GLN A 48 -17.32 -10.29 -1.63
C GLN A 48 -16.07 -11.18 -1.52
N ILE A 49 -14.99 -10.85 -2.24
CA ILE A 49 -13.71 -11.56 -2.15
C ILE A 49 -13.12 -11.41 -0.74
N GLN A 50 -13.15 -10.21 -0.15
CA GLN A 50 -12.71 -10.00 1.23
C GLN A 50 -13.52 -10.80 2.25
N LYS A 51 -14.84 -10.95 2.05
CA LYS A 51 -15.70 -11.77 2.91
C LYS A 51 -15.34 -13.26 2.84
N VAL A 52 -14.83 -13.74 1.71
CA VAL A 52 -14.31 -15.11 1.57
C VAL A 52 -12.97 -15.27 2.30
N LEU A 53 -12.10 -14.25 2.26
CA LEU A 53 -10.82 -14.22 2.99
C LEU A 53 -10.99 -14.19 4.51
N PHE A 54 -12.07 -13.59 5.01
CA PHE A 54 -12.45 -13.53 6.42
C PHE A 54 -13.83 -14.18 6.66
N PRO A 55 -13.93 -15.52 6.63
CA PRO A 55 -15.21 -16.21 6.74
C PRO A 55 -15.87 -16.01 8.11
N SER A 56 -15.08 -15.81 9.17
CA SER A 56 -15.56 -15.40 10.49
C SER A 56 -14.50 -14.56 11.22
N TRP A 57 -14.95 -13.69 12.13
CA TRP A 57 -14.10 -12.86 12.98
C TRP A 57 -13.27 -13.68 14.00
N SER A 58 -13.52 -14.99 14.10
CA SER A 58 -12.82 -15.94 14.97
C SER A 58 -12.25 -17.11 14.16
N SER A 59 -11.69 -16.80 13.00
CA SER A 59 -10.95 -17.77 12.18
C SER A 59 -9.44 -17.57 12.36
N GLN A 60 -8.63 -18.57 12.00
CA GLN A 60 -7.17 -18.49 12.05
C GLN A 60 -6.63 -17.25 11.32
N ASN A 61 -7.24 -16.86 10.19
CA ASN A 61 -6.91 -15.66 9.44
C ASN A 61 -7.17 -14.37 10.23
N ALA A 62 -8.25 -14.32 11.01
CA ALA A 62 -8.58 -13.18 11.85
C ALA A 62 -7.59 -13.02 13.00
N LEU A 63 -7.15 -14.13 13.62
CA LEU A 63 -6.08 -14.12 14.61
C LEU A 63 -4.75 -13.65 14.02
N MET A 64 -4.38 -14.15 12.83
CA MET A 64 -3.16 -13.71 12.15
C MET A 64 -3.23 -12.21 11.80
N PHE A 65 -4.37 -11.73 11.34
CA PHE A 65 -4.59 -10.30 11.10
C PHE A 65 -4.53 -9.46 12.39
N LEU A 66 -5.07 -9.97 13.51
CA LEU A 66 -4.96 -9.33 14.82
C LEU A 66 -3.51 -9.27 15.29
N THR A 67 -2.73 -10.34 15.12
CA THR A 67 -1.30 -10.33 15.45
C THR A 67 -0.54 -9.32 14.60
N LEU A 68 -0.84 -9.25 13.29
CA LEU A 68 -0.27 -8.23 12.40
C LEU A 68 -0.60 -6.81 12.89
N LEU A 69 -1.84 -6.57 13.30
CA LEU A 69 -2.27 -5.28 13.84
C LEU A 69 -1.54 -4.94 15.14
N CYS A 70 -1.41 -5.89 16.07
CA CYS A 70 -0.66 -5.71 17.32
C CYS A 70 0.82 -5.38 17.06
N VAL A 71 1.47 -6.13 16.17
CA VAL A 71 2.87 -5.91 15.78
C VAL A 71 3.05 -4.54 15.11
N ALA A 72 2.14 -4.16 14.21
CA ALA A 72 2.20 -2.87 13.53
C ALA A 72 2.09 -1.70 14.51
N LEU A 73 1.19 -1.80 15.51
CA LEU A 73 1.07 -0.82 16.58
C LEU A 73 2.32 -0.75 17.46
N LEU A 74 2.85 -1.91 17.87
CA LEU A 74 4.04 -1.97 18.71
C LEU A 74 5.28 -1.45 17.99
N LYS A 75 5.44 -1.76 16.69
CA LYS A 75 6.48 -1.18 15.82
C LYS A 75 6.38 0.34 15.79
N GLN A 76 5.17 0.89 15.67
CA GLN A 76 4.95 2.33 15.64
C GLN A 76 5.38 3.00 16.95
N LEU A 77 5.07 2.39 18.10
CA LEU A 77 5.50 2.87 19.41
C LEU A 77 7.04 2.86 19.55
N VAL A 78 7.70 1.79 19.09
CA VAL A 78 9.17 1.69 19.12
C VAL A 78 9.82 2.74 18.22
N ILE A 79 9.31 2.93 16.99
CA ILE A 79 9.81 3.96 16.08
C ILE A 79 9.65 5.36 16.70
N TYR A 80 8.52 5.62 17.34
CA TYR A 80 8.30 6.87 18.05
C TYR A 80 9.32 7.09 19.17
N GLN A 81 9.57 6.08 20.00
CA GLN A 81 10.58 6.18 21.06
C GLN A 81 11.99 6.40 20.51
N VAL A 82 12.37 5.68 19.45
CA VAL A 82 13.65 5.89 18.77
C VAL A 82 13.76 7.33 18.24
N GLY A 83 12.67 7.91 17.76
CA GLY A 83 12.63 9.31 17.29
C GLY A 83 12.82 10.37 18.38
N LEU A 84 12.54 10.05 19.64
CA LEU A 84 12.72 10.97 20.78
C LEU A 84 14.14 10.94 21.37
N ILE A 85 14.87 9.83 21.16
CA ILE A 85 16.24 9.65 21.67
C ILE A 85 17.18 10.81 21.26
N PRO A 86 17.23 11.27 19.99
CA PRO A 86 18.11 12.37 19.61
C PRO A 86 17.87 13.64 20.43
N SER A 87 16.60 13.96 20.72
CA SER A 87 16.24 15.11 21.56
C SER A 87 16.76 14.98 22.98
N GLN A 88 16.72 13.77 23.55
CA GLN A 88 17.23 13.49 24.90
C GLN A 88 18.77 13.52 24.93
N TYR A 89 19.42 13.06 23.86
CA TYR A 89 20.87 13.11 23.71
C TYR A 89 21.40 14.55 23.82
N TYR A 90 20.76 15.52 23.17
CA TYR A 90 21.17 16.93 23.26
C TYR A 90 21.13 17.46 24.70
N GLY A 91 20.16 17.04 25.52
CA GLY A 91 20.08 17.44 26.93
C GLY A 91 21.21 16.88 27.79
N VAL A 92 21.55 15.60 27.61
CA VAL A 92 22.62 14.93 28.37
C VAL A 92 24.00 15.44 27.97
N LEU A 93 24.24 15.69 26.67
CA LEU A 93 25.48 16.31 26.19
C LEU A 93 25.66 17.74 26.74
N GLY A 94 24.57 18.52 26.82
CA GLY A 94 24.62 19.87 27.38
C GLY A 94 25.01 19.90 28.86
N ASN A 95 24.54 18.93 29.64
CA ASN A 95 24.81 18.81 31.07
C ASN A 95 26.14 18.09 31.41
N LYS A 96 26.87 17.57 30.39
CA LYS A 96 28.12 16.81 30.54
C LYS A 96 28.02 15.60 31.50
N ASP A 97 26.85 14.98 31.60
CA ASP A 97 26.64 13.80 32.43
C ASP A 97 27.01 12.51 31.69
N LEU A 98 28.09 11.85 32.14
CA LEU A 98 28.64 10.65 31.52
C LEU A 98 27.81 9.38 31.83
N ASP A 99 27.19 9.30 33.01
CA ASP A 99 26.41 8.13 33.41
C ASP A 99 25.04 8.12 32.71
N GLY A 100 24.42 9.30 32.57
CA GLY A 100 23.25 9.50 31.72
C GLY A 100 23.53 9.13 30.26
N PHE A 101 24.71 9.49 29.74
CA PHE A 101 25.10 9.19 28.36
C PHE A 101 25.23 7.68 28.10
N LYS A 102 25.89 6.93 28.99
CA LYS A 102 26.03 5.47 28.87
C LYS A 102 24.67 4.78 28.88
N THR A 103 23.79 5.17 29.81
CA THR A 103 22.44 4.59 29.94
C THR A 103 21.61 4.86 28.70
N LEU A 104 21.64 6.09 28.18
CA LEU A 104 20.92 6.47 26.98
C LEU A 104 21.46 5.76 25.73
N THR A 105 22.78 5.56 25.65
CA THR A 105 23.44 4.80 24.57
C THR A 105 23.02 3.33 24.58
N PHE A 106 23.03 2.70 25.75
CA PHE A 106 22.58 1.31 25.88
C PHE A 106 21.10 1.16 25.47
N LEU A 107 20.23 2.05 25.94
CA LEU A 107 18.82 2.08 25.59
C LEU A 107 18.60 2.29 24.08
N ALA A 108 19.39 3.17 23.45
CA ALA A 108 19.33 3.38 22.00
C ALA A 108 19.70 2.12 21.21
N VAL A 109 20.77 1.42 21.59
CA VAL A 109 21.19 0.17 20.94
C VAL A 109 20.10 -0.89 21.07
N VAL A 110 19.53 -1.07 22.27
CA VAL A 110 18.43 -2.03 22.52
C VAL A 110 17.22 -1.70 21.64
N LEU A 111 16.82 -0.43 21.55
CA LEU A 111 15.69 -0.01 20.74
C LEU A 111 15.92 -0.18 19.24
N ILE A 112 17.15 0.04 18.75
CA ILE A 112 17.51 -0.21 17.34
C ILE A 112 17.39 -1.70 17.01
N VAL A 113 17.93 -2.57 17.88
CA VAL A 113 17.82 -4.02 17.72
C VAL A 113 16.35 -4.45 17.72
N LEU A 114 15.57 -3.95 18.68
CA LEU A 114 14.14 -4.24 18.78
C LEU A 114 13.36 -3.78 17.54
N ASN A 115 13.67 -2.60 17.00
CA ASN A 115 13.06 -2.09 15.77
C ASN A 115 13.34 -3.03 14.58
N SER A 116 14.58 -3.48 14.42
CA SER A 116 14.96 -4.44 13.37
C SER A 116 14.21 -5.77 13.50
N MET A 117 14.11 -6.30 14.73
CA MET A 117 13.35 -7.52 15.02
C MET A 117 11.87 -7.36 14.66
N LEU A 118 11.24 -6.26 15.08
CA LEU A 118 9.83 -5.99 14.78
C LEU A 118 9.57 -5.82 13.30
N LYS A 119 10.46 -5.14 12.58
CA LYS A 119 10.38 -5.02 11.12
C LYS A 119 10.44 -6.39 10.44
N SER A 120 11.30 -7.29 10.93
CA SER A 120 11.41 -8.66 10.41
C SER A 120 10.16 -9.49 10.74
N PHE A 121 9.60 -9.32 11.94
CA PHE A 121 8.39 -10.02 12.36
C PHE A 121 7.14 -9.54 11.61
N ASP A 122 7.02 -8.25 11.33
CA ASP A 122 6.00 -7.65 10.46
C ASP A 122 6.04 -8.28 9.07
N GLN A 123 7.23 -8.37 8.46
CA GLN A 123 7.41 -9.03 7.16
C GLN A 123 7.06 -10.52 7.20
N PHE A 124 7.47 -11.25 8.25
CA PHE A 124 7.16 -12.66 8.42
C PHE A 124 5.64 -12.88 8.52
N THR A 125 4.95 -12.08 9.33
CA THR A 125 3.49 -12.16 9.50
C THR A 125 2.77 -11.85 8.19
N CYS A 126 3.22 -10.84 7.43
CA CYS A 126 2.69 -10.51 6.10
C CYS A 126 2.81 -11.69 5.13
N ASN A 127 3.95 -12.38 5.13
CA ASN A 127 4.19 -13.53 4.26
C ASN A 127 3.30 -14.72 4.65
N LEU A 128 3.15 -14.99 5.94
CA LEU A 128 2.29 -16.07 6.43
C LEU A 128 0.82 -15.80 6.08
N LEU A 129 0.37 -14.56 6.25
CA LEU A 129 -0.97 -14.11 5.89
C LEU A 129 -1.24 -14.23 4.39
N TYR A 130 -0.26 -13.86 3.56
CA TYR A 130 -0.31 -14.04 2.11
C TYR A 130 -0.52 -15.51 1.71
N VAL A 131 0.22 -16.44 2.33
CA VAL A 131 0.10 -17.88 2.04
C VAL A 131 -1.27 -18.40 2.45
N SER A 132 -1.76 -18.03 3.64
CA SER A 132 -3.09 -18.45 4.13
C SER A 132 -4.20 -17.96 3.20
N TRP A 133 -4.17 -16.67 2.87
CA TRP A 133 -5.14 -16.05 1.97
C TRP A 133 -5.14 -16.62 0.56
N ARG A 134 -3.95 -16.92 0.02
CA ARG A 134 -3.84 -17.59 -1.27
C ARG A 134 -4.52 -18.96 -1.20
N LYS A 135 -4.25 -19.76 -0.16
CA LYS A 135 -4.85 -21.09 0.01
C LYS A 135 -6.37 -21.02 0.02
N ASP A 136 -6.95 -20.16 0.86
CA ASP A 136 -8.40 -20.04 1.00
C ASP A 136 -9.07 -19.53 -0.27
N LEU A 137 -8.48 -18.51 -0.92
CA LEU A 137 -9.04 -17.94 -2.14
C LEU A 137 -8.94 -18.92 -3.31
N THR A 138 -7.79 -19.59 -3.49
CA THR A 138 -7.63 -20.61 -4.52
C THR A 138 -8.59 -21.77 -4.31
N GLU A 139 -8.73 -22.28 -3.08
CA GLU A 139 -9.66 -23.38 -2.79
C GLU A 139 -11.11 -22.99 -3.07
N HIS A 140 -11.51 -21.77 -2.70
CA HIS A 140 -12.84 -21.24 -2.99
C HIS A 140 -13.10 -21.15 -4.50
N LEU A 141 -12.19 -20.54 -5.27
CA LEU A 141 -12.33 -20.43 -6.72
C LEU A 141 -12.33 -21.81 -7.40
N HIS A 142 -11.49 -22.73 -6.94
CA HIS A 142 -11.42 -24.09 -7.48
C HIS A 142 -12.74 -24.84 -7.27
N ARG A 143 -13.34 -24.75 -6.06
CA ARG A 143 -14.67 -25.34 -5.80
C ARG A 143 -15.75 -24.76 -6.71
N PHE A 144 -15.71 -23.46 -7.01
CA PHE A 144 -16.65 -22.84 -7.95
C PHE A 144 -16.40 -23.25 -9.41
N TYR A 145 -15.13 -23.35 -9.82
CA TYR A 145 -14.75 -23.72 -11.18
C TYR A 145 -15.20 -25.14 -11.55
N PHE A 146 -15.08 -26.09 -10.62
CA PHE A 146 -15.52 -27.48 -10.82
C PHE A 146 -17.01 -27.71 -10.57
N ARG A 147 -17.75 -26.73 -10.06
CA ARG A 147 -19.18 -26.89 -9.80
C ARG A 147 -19.99 -26.77 -11.08
N GLY A 148 -20.77 -27.81 -11.42
CA GLY A 148 -21.84 -27.72 -12.41
C GLY A 148 -21.42 -27.38 -13.84
N ARG A 149 -20.39 -28.06 -14.38
CA ARG A 149 -19.84 -27.87 -15.74
C ARG A 149 -19.38 -26.45 -16.09
N VAL A 150 -19.20 -25.58 -15.09
CA VAL A 150 -18.71 -24.20 -15.30
C VAL A 150 -17.38 -24.18 -16.05
N TYR A 151 -16.48 -25.14 -15.78
CA TYR A 151 -15.23 -25.32 -16.55
C TYR A 151 -15.48 -25.44 -18.06
N TYR A 152 -16.53 -26.15 -18.48
CA TYR A 152 -16.87 -26.36 -19.88
C TYR A 152 -17.52 -25.11 -20.47
N THR A 153 -18.43 -24.47 -19.72
CA THR A 153 -19.05 -23.23 -20.16
C THR A 153 -18.03 -22.10 -20.31
N LEU A 154 -17.03 -22.01 -19.44
CA LEU A 154 -15.97 -21.00 -19.54
C LEU A 154 -14.98 -21.29 -20.65
N ASN A 155 -14.56 -22.55 -20.86
CA ASN A 155 -13.57 -22.87 -21.90
C ASN A 155 -14.17 -23.03 -23.31
N VAL A 156 -15.45 -23.38 -23.43
CA VAL A 156 -16.06 -23.77 -24.72
C VAL A 156 -17.17 -22.83 -25.17
N LEU A 157 -17.94 -22.24 -24.24
CA LEU A 157 -19.08 -21.37 -24.59
C LEU A 157 -18.75 -19.87 -24.52
N ARG A 158 -17.59 -19.50 -24.00
CA ARG A 158 -17.21 -18.12 -23.72
C ARG A 158 -15.76 -17.85 -24.12
N ASP A 159 -15.58 -17.00 -25.13
CA ASP A 159 -14.27 -16.48 -25.56
C ASP A 159 -13.91 -15.15 -24.85
N ASP A 160 -14.67 -14.76 -23.83
CA ASP A 160 -14.45 -13.49 -23.11
C ASP A 160 -13.31 -13.57 -22.07
N VAL A 161 -12.88 -14.77 -21.69
CA VAL A 161 -11.85 -15.01 -20.67
C VAL A 161 -10.79 -15.99 -21.17
N ASP A 162 -9.68 -15.46 -21.69
CA ASP A 162 -8.51 -16.25 -22.06
C ASP A 162 -7.84 -16.88 -20.83
N ASN A 163 -7.57 -18.19 -20.91
CA ASN A 163 -6.81 -18.99 -19.96
C ASN A 163 -7.24 -18.83 -18.49
N PRO A 164 -8.47 -19.26 -18.14
CA PRO A 164 -9.07 -19.00 -16.83
C PRO A 164 -8.29 -19.63 -15.68
N ASP A 165 -7.65 -20.77 -15.90
CA ASP A 165 -6.75 -21.47 -14.98
C ASP A 165 -5.51 -20.63 -14.64
N GLN A 166 -4.88 -20.01 -15.65
CA GLN A 166 -3.75 -19.12 -15.45
C GLN A 166 -4.18 -17.86 -14.70
N ARG A 167 -5.35 -17.30 -15.02
CA ARG A 167 -5.89 -16.15 -14.27
C ARG A 167 -6.19 -16.51 -12.82
N ILE A 168 -6.82 -17.64 -12.55
CA ILE A 168 -7.08 -18.13 -11.18
C ILE A 168 -5.77 -18.29 -10.41
N SER A 169 -4.70 -18.75 -11.04
CA SER A 169 -3.42 -18.97 -10.33
C SER A 169 -2.61 -17.67 -10.15
N GLN A 170 -2.43 -16.90 -11.23
CA GLN A 170 -1.55 -15.72 -11.25
C GLN A 170 -2.22 -14.47 -10.66
N ASP A 171 -3.48 -14.22 -10.99
CA ASP A 171 -4.16 -13.01 -10.52
C ASP A 171 -4.48 -13.11 -9.04
N VAL A 172 -4.88 -14.30 -8.54
CA VAL A 172 -5.06 -14.56 -7.10
C VAL A 172 -3.75 -14.37 -6.34
N GLU A 173 -2.63 -14.87 -6.88
CA GLU A 173 -1.33 -14.68 -6.25
C GLU A 173 -0.98 -13.20 -6.09
N ARG A 174 -1.06 -12.45 -7.20
CA ARG A 174 -0.74 -11.02 -7.23
C ARG A 174 -1.69 -10.24 -6.33
N PHE A 175 -2.97 -10.58 -6.35
CA PHE A 175 -3.99 -9.96 -5.52
C PHE A 175 -3.70 -10.16 -4.03
N CYS A 176 -3.48 -11.40 -3.58
CA CYS A 176 -3.20 -11.68 -2.17
C CYS A 176 -1.90 -11.01 -1.70
N ARG A 177 -0.86 -10.96 -2.54
CA ARG A 177 0.41 -10.31 -2.22
C ARG A 177 0.29 -8.79 -2.11
N GLN A 178 -0.45 -8.18 -3.04
CA GLN A 178 -0.76 -6.74 -3.00
C GLN A 178 -1.61 -6.42 -1.77
N LEU A 179 -2.65 -7.23 -1.51
CA LEU A 179 -3.56 -7.04 -0.39
C LEU A 179 -2.84 -7.11 0.96
N SER A 180 -1.95 -8.08 1.17
CA SER A 180 -1.23 -8.22 2.44
C SER A 180 -0.25 -7.06 2.66
N SER A 181 0.47 -6.63 1.61
CA SER A 181 1.36 -5.47 1.70
C SER A 181 0.60 -4.17 1.97
N MET A 182 -0.56 -3.99 1.33
CA MET A 182 -1.39 -2.80 1.52
C MET A 182 -2.07 -2.80 2.88
N ALA A 183 -2.47 -3.96 3.42
CA ALA A 183 -3.06 -4.07 4.75
C ALA A 183 -2.12 -3.49 5.82
N SER A 184 -0.85 -3.91 5.84
CA SER A 184 0.13 -3.39 6.80
C SER A 184 0.37 -1.89 6.64
N LYS A 185 0.45 -1.40 5.39
CA LYS A 185 0.62 0.03 5.10
C LYS A 185 -0.58 0.86 5.54
N LEU A 186 -1.80 0.38 5.33
CA LEU A 186 -3.02 1.06 5.74
C LEU A 186 -3.15 1.12 7.26
N ILE A 187 -2.80 0.03 7.97
CA ILE A 187 -2.78 0.02 9.44
C ILE A 187 -1.80 1.07 9.96
N ILE A 188 -0.56 1.07 9.45
CA ILE A 188 0.46 2.05 9.84
C ILE A 188 -0.01 3.47 9.53
N SER A 189 -0.49 3.72 8.31
CA SER A 189 -0.97 5.04 7.87
C SER A 189 -2.09 5.56 8.78
N LYS A 190 -3.10 4.73 9.07
CA LYS A 190 -4.21 5.11 9.95
C LYS A 190 -3.72 5.42 11.37
N SER A 191 -2.85 4.58 11.93
CA SER A 191 -2.32 4.77 13.29
C SER A 191 -1.44 6.02 13.41
N VAL A 192 -0.59 6.28 12.41
CA VAL A 192 0.24 7.50 12.33
C VAL A 192 -0.65 8.73 12.28
N LEU A 193 -1.67 8.73 11.43
CA LEU A 193 -2.56 9.86 11.23
C LEU A 193 -3.34 10.15 12.52
N VAL A 194 -3.90 9.13 13.18
CA VAL A 194 -4.60 9.29 14.46
C VAL A 194 -3.72 9.89 15.55
N HIS A 195 -2.45 9.47 15.66
CA HIS A 195 -1.55 10.00 16.70
C HIS A 195 -0.94 11.36 16.36
N THR A 196 -0.57 11.57 15.10
CA THR A 196 0.18 12.77 14.68
C THR A 196 -0.74 13.96 14.45
N PHE A 197 -1.95 13.73 13.92
CA PHE A 197 -2.86 14.79 13.53
C PHE A 197 -3.31 15.68 14.71
N PRO A 198 -3.69 15.14 15.89
CA PRO A 198 -4.04 15.96 17.06
C PRO A 198 -2.86 16.73 17.64
N PHE A 199 -1.63 16.22 17.49
CA PHE A 199 -0.42 16.86 18.03
C PHE A 199 0.10 17.97 17.11
N VAL A 200 0.09 17.74 15.80
CA VAL A 200 0.65 18.66 14.79
C VAL A 200 -0.27 19.83 14.47
N LEU A 201 -1.59 19.59 14.41
CA LEU A 201 -2.56 20.59 13.96
C LEU A 201 -2.63 21.84 14.87
N PRO A 202 -2.60 21.72 16.22
CA PRO A 202 -2.51 22.88 17.10
C PRO A 202 -1.15 23.59 17.00
N ARG A 203 -0.04 22.86 16.84
CA ARG A 203 1.30 23.42 16.67
C ARG A 203 1.39 24.28 15.40
N PHE A 204 0.79 23.84 14.28
CA PHE A 204 0.68 24.63 13.06
C PHE A 204 -0.20 25.87 13.25
N LYS A 205 -1.33 25.72 13.94
CA LYS A 205 -2.24 26.86 14.22
C LYS A 205 -1.54 27.93 15.06
N HIS A 206 -0.83 27.54 16.13
CA HIS A 206 -0.04 28.46 16.95
C HIS A 206 1.11 29.12 16.19
N MET A 207 1.78 28.38 15.30
CA MET A 207 2.85 28.93 14.47
C MET A 207 2.32 29.97 13.47
N GLN A 208 1.20 29.70 12.80
CA GLN A 208 0.54 30.66 11.91
C GLN A 208 0.09 31.92 12.66
N ILE A 209 -0.46 31.77 13.87
CA ILE A 209 -0.84 32.91 14.70
C ILE A 209 0.37 33.77 15.07
N ARG A 210 1.51 33.15 15.45
CA ARG A 210 2.75 33.90 15.73
C ARG A 210 3.31 34.61 14.51
N VAL A 211 3.39 33.92 13.37
CA VAL A 211 3.91 34.49 12.12
C VAL A 211 3.02 35.65 11.63
N ASN A 212 1.71 35.59 11.85
CA ASN A 212 0.80 36.68 11.48
C ASN A 212 0.76 37.83 12.52
N ALA A 213 1.12 37.55 13.78
CA ALA A 213 1.13 38.55 14.86
C ALA A 213 2.37 39.44 14.87
N GLU A 214 3.56 38.94 14.50
CA GLU A 214 4.80 39.73 14.44
C GLU A 214 4.76 40.94 13.48
N PRO A 215 4.30 40.81 12.21
CA PRO A 215 4.21 41.96 11.31
C PRO A 215 3.14 42.97 11.74
N ALA A 216 2.04 42.52 12.36
CA ALA A 216 1.00 43.40 12.90
C ALA A 216 1.51 44.24 14.10
N ALA A 217 2.33 43.65 14.97
CA ALA A 217 2.95 44.35 16.08
C ALA A 217 4.00 45.38 15.60
N PHE A 218 4.71 45.09 14.51
CA PHE A 218 5.70 46.00 13.92
C PHE A 218 5.03 47.23 13.27
N PHE A 219 3.92 47.04 12.56
CA PHE A 219 3.13 48.15 12.00
C PHE A 219 2.49 49.04 13.07
N SER A 220 2.01 48.46 14.17
CA SER A 220 1.39 49.22 15.26
C SER A 220 2.41 50.10 16.01
N ARG A 221 3.68 49.67 16.16
CA ARG A 221 4.76 50.50 16.73
C ARG A 221 5.17 51.67 15.84
N HIS A 222 5.17 51.50 14.52
CA HIS A 222 5.54 52.58 13.60
C HIS A 222 4.51 53.71 13.55
N HIS A 223 3.22 53.43 13.80
CA HIS A 223 2.19 54.46 13.87
C HIS A 223 2.16 55.24 15.20
N LEU A 224 2.73 54.70 16.28
CA LEU A 224 2.79 55.36 17.60
C LEU A 224 4.06 56.20 17.82
N GLY A 225 4.96 56.26 16.83
CA GLY A 225 6.25 56.97 16.92
C GLY A 225 6.44 58.10 15.90
N ALA A 226 5.38 58.58 15.25
CA ALA A 226 5.46 59.79 14.43
C ALA A 226 5.22 61.03 15.31
N PRO A 227 6.16 61.99 15.36
CA PRO A 227 6.03 63.23 16.13
C PRO A 227 4.93 64.16 15.60
#